data_AF-W9V0J1-F1
#
_entry.id   AF-W9V0J1-F1
#
_cell.length_a   1.000
_cell.length_b   1.000
_cell.length_c   1.000
_cell.angle_alpha   90.00
_cell.angle_beta   90.00
_cell.angle_gamma   90.00
#
_symmetry.space_group_name_H-M   'P 1'
#
loop_
_entity.id
_entity.type
_entity.pdbx_description
1 polymer ?
#
loop_
_entity_poly.entity_id
_entity_poly.type
_entity_poly.pdbx_seq_one_letter_code
_entity_poly.pdbx_strand_id
1 'polypeptide(L)'
;MVVDFNYGCVENQPTNHGTTFILRLVRVGQSLVTANVNFGGEINHNSLSLLNGQVAEFTLTPNEGYKINPRVKGSCSQGQWINENTYQTGTIVSNCTIEFGFNEIKRNARKGLPVWLLVQ
;
A
#
# COMPACT_ATOMS: atom_id res chain seq x y z
N MET A 1 24.32 1.57 -17.29
CA MET A 1 24.88 0.76 -16.18
C MET A 1 23.73 0.47 -15.25
N VAL A 2 23.14 -0.73 -15.38
CA VAL A 2 21.98 -1.14 -14.57
C VAL A 2 22.55 -1.52 -13.20
N VAL A 3 22.28 -0.71 -12.18
CA VAL A 3 22.28 -1.25 -10.82
C VAL A 3 21.06 -2.15 -10.78
N ASP A 4 21.24 -3.46 -10.99
CA ASP A 4 20.10 -4.38 -10.94
C ASP A 4 19.38 -4.18 -9.61
N PHE A 5 18.04 -4.20 -9.63
CA PHE A 5 17.16 -4.00 -8.47
C PHE A 5 17.35 -5.05 -7.34
N ASN A 6 18.38 -5.89 -7.40
CA ASN A 6 18.75 -6.94 -6.45
C ASN A 6 19.86 -6.51 -5.47
N TYR A 7 20.42 -5.31 -5.60
CA TYR A 7 21.52 -4.84 -4.77
C TYR A 7 21.07 -3.72 -3.83
N GLY A 8 21.02 -3.99 -2.52
CA GLY A 8 20.77 -2.97 -1.50
C GLY A 8 22.07 -2.25 -1.10
N CYS A 9 22.00 -0.94 -0.86
CA CYS A 9 23.13 -0.16 -0.32
C CYS A 9 23.20 -0.36 1.20
N VAL A 10 24.29 -0.95 1.70
CA VAL A 10 24.62 -0.94 3.13
C VAL A 10 25.61 0.20 3.36
N GLU A 11 25.29 1.12 4.28
CA GLU A 11 26.23 2.15 4.72
C GLU A 11 27.28 1.51 5.64
N ASN A 12 28.54 1.52 5.22
CA ASN A 12 29.64 0.98 6.03
C ASN A 12 30.21 2.07 6.96
N GLN A 13 30.37 1.69 8.22
CA GLN A 13 30.93 2.47 9.33
C GLN A 13 32.35 2.99 9.02
N PRO A 14 32.74 4.21 9.47
CA PRO A 14 34.07 4.75 9.22
C PRO A 14 35.14 3.94 9.96
N THR A 15 36.11 3.38 9.24
CA THR A 15 37.35 2.85 9.83
C THR A 15 38.46 3.91 9.78
N ASN A 16 39.07 4.18 10.93
CA ASN A 16 40.01 5.27 11.23
C ASN A 16 41.40 5.22 10.54
N HIS A 17 41.55 4.75 9.29
CA HIS A 17 42.86 4.77 8.61
C HIS A 17 42.82 4.70 7.07
N GLY A 18 41.95 5.50 6.44
CA GLY A 18 41.89 5.64 4.97
C GLY A 18 40.69 4.90 4.37
N THR A 19 39.69 5.68 3.96
CA THR A 19 38.37 5.16 3.59
C THR A 19 38.37 4.59 2.17
N THR A 20 38.80 3.34 1.99
CA THR A 20 38.43 2.58 0.80
C THR A 20 36.97 2.13 0.94
N PHE A 21 36.04 2.84 0.28
CA PHE A 21 34.65 2.39 0.13
C PHE A 21 34.60 1.21 -0.83
N ILE A 22 34.76 -0.02 -0.32
CA ILE A 22 34.45 -1.21 -1.11
C ILE A 22 32.93 -1.36 -1.13
N LEU A 23 32.31 -1.03 -2.26
CA LEU A 23 30.90 -1.34 -2.51
C LEU A 23 30.73 -2.85 -2.62
N ARG A 24 30.35 -3.51 -1.53
CA ARG A 24 29.98 -4.92 -1.57
C ARG A 24 28.54 -5.02 -2.06
N LEU A 25 28.39 -5.40 -3.33
CA LEU A 25 27.10 -5.77 -3.91
C LEU A 25 26.66 -7.11 -3.29
N VAL A 26 25.62 -7.07 -2.44
CA VAL A 26 24.98 -8.27 -1.88
C VAL A 26 23.77 -8.61 -2.72
N ARG A 27 23.61 -9.88 -3.12
CA ARG A 27 22.36 -10.35 -3.75
C ARG A 27 21.25 -10.39 -2.71
N VAL A 28 20.30 -9.48 -2.82
CA VAL A 28 19.06 -9.47 -2.09
C VAL A 28 17.98 -10.04 -3.01
N GLY A 29 17.14 -10.94 -2.50
CA GLY A 29 15.97 -11.41 -3.26
C GLY A 29 14.97 -10.27 -3.43
N GLN A 30 14.27 -10.25 -4.56
CA GLN A 30 13.14 -9.34 -4.77
C GLN A 30 11.83 -10.12 -4.71
N SER A 31 10.77 -9.43 -4.30
CA SER A 31 9.41 -9.95 -4.29
C SER A 31 8.48 -9.02 -5.06
N LEU A 32 7.64 -9.63 -5.88
CA LEU A 32 6.55 -8.96 -6.57
C LEU A 32 5.31 -8.97 -5.67
N VAL A 33 4.84 -7.78 -5.34
CA VAL A 33 3.56 -7.55 -4.68
C VAL A 33 2.54 -7.15 -5.73
N THR A 34 1.45 -7.89 -5.85
CA THR A 34 0.33 -7.56 -6.74
C THR A 34 -0.86 -7.10 -5.92
N ALA A 35 -1.36 -5.91 -6.19
CA ALA A 35 -2.51 -5.32 -5.52
C ALA A 35 -3.73 -5.31 -6.46
N ASN A 36 -4.81 -5.90 -5.96
CA ASN A 36 -6.10 -5.93 -6.64
C ASN A 36 -7.12 -5.10 -5.85
N VAL A 37 -7.99 -4.40 -6.56
CA VAL A 37 -9.10 -3.64 -5.99
C VAL A 37 -10.40 -4.03 -6.67
N ASN A 38 -11.51 -4.02 -5.93
CA ASN A 38 -12.84 -4.13 -6.53
C ASN A 38 -13.31 -2.76 -7.08
N PHE A 39 -14.50 -2.74 -7.69
CA PHE A 39 -15.15 -1.49 -8.11
C PHE A 39 -15.43 -0.55 -6.93
N GLY A 40 -15.35 0.76 -7.18
CA GLY A 40 -15.65 1.79 -6.18
C GLY A 40 -14.47 2.67 -5.77
N GLY A 41 -13.31 2.52 -6.41
CA GLY A 41 -12.16 3.38 -6.20
C GLY A 41 -10.94 2.89 -6.99
N GLU A 42 -9.82 3.55 -6.76
CA GLU A 42 -8.54 3.30 -7.40
C GLU A 42 -7.42 3.10 -6.35
N ILE A 43 -6.28 2.61 -6.79
CA ILE A 43 -5.07 2.42 -5.98
C ILE A 43 -3.87 3.02 -6.72
N ASN A 44 -2.92 3.60 -5.98
CA ASN A 44 -1.74 4.26 -6.56
C ASN A 44 -0.89 3.32 -7.45
N HIS A 45 -0.68 2.08 -7.01
CA HIS A 45 0.11 1.08 -7.74
C HIS A 45 -0.51 -0.31 -7.63
N ASN A 46 -0.80 -0.94 -8.78
CA ASN A 46 -1.31 -2.31 -8.85
C ASN A 46 -0.21 -3.37 -8.69
N SER A 47 1.05 -2.99 -8.85
CA SER A 47 2.18 -3.91 -8.68
C SER A 47 3.43 -3.18 -8.25
N LEU A 48 4.14 -3.74 -7.28
CA LEU A 48 5.42 -3.22 -6.80
C LEU A 48 6.44 -4.36 -6.74
N SER A 49 7.64 -4.10 -7.24
CA SER A 49 8.79 -4.99 -7.04
C SER A 49 9.67 -4.36 -5.96
N LEU A 50 9.78 -5.05 -4.83
CA LEU A 50 10.48 -4.57 -3.65
C LEU A 50 11.56 -5.56 -3.24
N LEU A 51 12.59 -5.06 -2.56
CA LEU A 51 13.58 -5.94 -1.95
C LEU A 51 12.94 -6.73 -0.81
N ASN A 52 13.31 -8.00 -0.67
CA ASN A 52 12.88 -8.81 0.46
C ASN A 52 13.31 -8.13 1.77
N GLY A 53 12.39 -8.08 2.73
CA GLY A 53 12.59 -7.34 3.97
C GLY A 53 12.01 -5.92 3.97
N GLN A 54 11.58 -5.39 2.82
CA GLN A 54 10.88 -4.11 2.75
C GLN A 54 9.38 -4.26 3.04
N VAL A 55 8.74 -3.12 3.30
CA VAL A 55 7.29 -2.97 3.39
C VAL A 55 6.78 -2.20 2.18
N ALA A 56 5.55 -2.49 1.74
CA ALA A 56 4.88 -1.77 0.67
C ALA A 56 3.86 -0.81 1.24
N GLU A 57 3.70 0.35 0.61
CA GLU A 57 2.66 1.32 0.94
C GLU A 57 1.71 1.51 -0.23
N PHE A 58 0.42 1.36 0.06
CA PHE A 58 -0.67 1.49 -0.89
C PHE A 58 -1.59 2.61 -0.46
N THR A 59 -1.84 3.55 -1.35
CA THR A 59 -2.81 4.64 -1.14
C THR A 59 -4.01 4.39 -2.01
N LEU A 60 -5.18 4.33 -1.38
CA LEU A 60 -6.46 4.10 -2.01
C LEU A 60 -7.20 5.43 -2.21
N THR A 61 -7.89 5.54 -3.34
CA THR A 61 -8.72 6.70 -3.67
C THR A 61 -10.14 6.20 -3.92
N PRO A 62 -11.04 6.26 -2.93
CA PRO A 62 -12.44 5.87 -3.13
C PRO A 62 -13.12 6.83 -4.10
N ASN A 63 -13.97 6.30 -4.98
CA ASN A 63 -14.83 7.10 -5.85
C ASN A 63 -15.95 7.75 -5.04
N GLU A 64 -16.60 8.76 -5.61
CA GLU A 64 -17.74 9.40 -4.96
C GLU A 64 -18.83 8.38 -4.62
N GLY A 65 -19.35 8.45 -3.38
CA GLY A 65 -20.36 7.52 -2.91
C GLY A 65 -19.81 6.17 -2.44
N TYR A 66 -18.50 5.99 -2.38
CA TYR A 66 -17.84 4.80 -1.84
C TYR A 66 -16.97 5.14 -0.63
N LYS A 67 -16.75 4.14 0.21
CA LYS A 67 -15.79 4.17 1.31
C LYS A 67 -14.90 2.94 1.27
N ILE A 68 -13.70 3.05 1.81
CA ILE A 68 -12.76 1.94 1.92
C ILE A 68 -13.35 0.85 2.83
N ASN A 69 -13.20 -0.41 2.40
CA ASN A 69 -13.46 -1.57 3.23
C ASN A 69 -12.23 -1.83 4.12
N PRO A 70 -12.34 -1.73 5.45
CA PRO A 70 -11.18 -1.90 6.34
C PRO A 70 -10.60 -3.31 6.29
N ARG A 71 -11.37 -4.29 5.79
CA ARG A 71 -10.93 -5.68 5.68
C ARG A 71 -10.07 -5.87 4.43
N VAL A 72 -8.77 -5.93 4.65
CA VAL A 72 -7.78 -6.33 3.65
C VAL A 72 -7.68 -7.86 3.60
N LYS A 73 -7.59 -8.43 2.39
CA LYS A 73 -7.39 -9.87 2.17
C LYS A 73 -6.13 -10.09 1.35
N GLY A 74 -5.74 -11.35 1.18
CA GLY A 74 -4.64 -11.76 0.31
C GLY A 74 -3.69 -12.74 0.97
N SER A 75 -2.54 -12.94 0.32
CA SER A 75 -1.44 -13.79 0.79
C SER A 75 -0.25 -12.99 1.33
N CYS A 76 -0.25 -11.66 1.20
CA CYS A 76 0.78 -10.81 1.77
C CYS A 76 0.72 -10.81 3.30
N SER A 77 1.88 -10.64 3.93
CA SER A 77 2.00 -10.42 5.37
C SER A 77 1.04 -9.31 5.84
N GLN A 78 0.23 -9.62 6.85
CA GLN A 78 -0.73 -8.67 7.42
C GLN A 78 0.00 -7.40 7.87
N GLY A 79 -0.43 -6.28 7.30
CA GLY A 79 -0.01 -4.95 7.68
C GLY A 79 -1.10 -4.18 8.41
N GLN A 80 -1.01 -2.85 8.36
CA GLN A 80 -1.86 -1.94 9.11
C GLN A 80 -2.16 -0.65 8.36
N TRP A 81 -3.33 -0.07 8.65
CA TRP A 81 -3.72 1.24 8.15
C TRP A 81 -2.96 2.31 8.93
N ILE A 82 -2.15 3.10 8.24
CA ILE A 82 -1.35 4.18 8.85
C ILE A 82 -2.08 5.52 8.80
N ASN A 83 -3.10 5.64 7.95
CA ASN A 83 -4.06 6.74 7.92
C ASN A 83 -5.40 6.24 7.34
N GLU A 84 -6.32 7.15 6.99
CA GLU A 84 -7.67 6.81 6.49
C GLU A 84 -7.67 6.06 5.15
N ASN A 85 -6.65 6.25 4.30
CA ASN A 85 -6.63 5.71 2.95
C ASN A 85 -5.30 5.06 2.53
N THR A 86 -4.33 4.96 3.43
CA THR A 86 -3.01 4.39 3.18
C THR A 86 -2.81 3.16 4.07
N TYR A 87 -2.50 2.06 3.41
CA TYR A 87 -2.18 0.78 4.02
C TYR A 87 -0.71 0.46 3.86
N GLN A 88 -0.03 0.16 4.97
CA GLN A 88 1.34 -0.33 4.97
C GLN A 88 1.32 -1.83 5.22
N THR A 89 1.90 -2.62 4.32
CA THR A 89 1.98 -4.08 4.48
C THR A 89 2.92 -4.48 5.62
N GLY A 90 2.80 -5.72 6.07
CA GLY A 90 3.90 -6.33 6.81
C GLY A 90 5.14 -6.51 5.91
N THR A 91 6.23 -6.96 6.51
CA THR A 91 7.47 -7.27 5.79
C THR A 91 7.22 -8.29 4.68
N ILE A 92 7.67 -7.96 3.47
CA ILE A 92 7.53 -8.80 2.29
C ILE A 92 8.76 -9.68 2.15
N VAL A 93 8.56 -11.00 2.17
CA VAL A 93 9.63 -12.01 2.06
C VAL A 93 9.49 -12.93 0.84
N SER A 94 8.34 -12.89 0.18
CA SER A 94 8.04 -13.64 -1.05
C SER A 94 7.00 -12.89 -1.88
N ASN A 95 6.87 -13.28 -3.16
CA ASN A 95 5.79 -12.80 -4.01
C ASN A 95 4.44 -13.02 -3.33
N CYS A 96 3.59 -12.01 -3.36
CA CYS A 96 2.31 -12.07 -2.68
C CYS A 96 1.26 -11.20 -3.37
N THR A 97 0.00 -11.48 -3.07
CA THR A 97 -1.14 -10.73 -3.58
C THR A 97 -1.89 -10.12 -2.41
N ILE A 98 -2.32 -8.86 -2.57
CA ILE A 98 -3.14 -8.14 -1.62
C ILE A 98 -4.42 -7.68 -2.32
N GLU A 99 -5.54 -7.78 -1.62
CA GLU A 99 -6.85 -7.41 -2.12
C GLU A 99 -7.47 -6.35 -1.22
N PHE A 100 -7.79 -5.22 -1.82
CA PHE A 100 -8.56 -4.16 -1.19
C PHE A 100 -9.98 -4.12 -1.73
N GLY A 101 -10.87 -3.56 -0.91
CA GLY A 101 -12.27 -3.40 -1.26
C GLY A 101 -12.78 -2.00 -0.97
N PHE A 102 -13.80 -1.60 -1.70
CA PHE A 102 -14.65 -0.46 -1.44
C PHE A 102 -16.08 -0.94 -1.21
N ASN A 103 -16.78 -0.23 -0.33
CA ASN A 103 -18.19 -0.43 -0.03
C ASN A 103 -18.95 0.83 -0.39
N GLU A 104 -20.12 0.69 -1.01
CA GLU A 104 -21.01 1.84 -1.24
C GLU A 104 -21.42 2.50 0.08
N ILE A 105 -21.35 3.82 0.12
CA ILE A 105 -21.97 4.63 1.15
C ILE A 105 -23.45 4.68 0.83
N LYS A 106 -24.23 3.80 1.50
CA LYS A 106 -25.68 3.95 1.54
C LYS A 106 -26.00 5.24 2.29
N ARG A 107 -26.07 6.36 1.56
CA ARG A 107 -26.71 7.57 2.09
C ARG A 107 -28.17 7.20 2.23
N ASN A 108 -28.61 6.97 3.46
CA ASN A 108 -30.04 6.93 3.75
C ASN A 108 -30.63 8.17 3.10
N ALA A 109 -31.46 7.97 2.08
CA ALA A 109 -32.21 9.05 1.46
C ALA A 109 -32.85 9.80 2.63
N ARG A 110 -32.42 11.04 2.86
CA ARG A 110 -33.08 11.93 3.82
C ARG A 110 -34.55 11.80 3.47
N LYS A 111 -35.35 11.18 4.34
CA LYS A 111 -36.81 11.23 4.20
C LYS A 111 -37.07 12.72 4.08
N GLY A 112 -37.45 13.18 2.88
CA GLY A 112 -37.64 14.60 2.63
C GLY A 112 -38.51 15.12 3.76
N LEU A 113 -37.99 16.11 4.49
CA LEU A 113 -38.76 16.73 5.56
C LEU A 113 -40.06 17.20 4.89
N PRO A 114 -41.24 16.72 5.32
CA PRO A 114 -42.47 17.00 4.59
C PRO A 114 -42.65 18.51 4.49
N VAL A 115 -42.90 19.01 3.27
CA VAL A 115 -43.04 20.45 2.96
C VAL A 115 -44.16 21.09 3.80
N TRP A 116 -45.09 20.28 4.31
CA TRP A 116 -46.12 20.67 5.28
C TRP A 116 -45.59 21.22 6.61
N LEU A 117 -44.31 21.02 6.95
CA LEU A 117 -43.68 21.59 8.16
C LEU A 117 -43.27 23.08 7.99
N LEU A 118 -43.39 23.64 6.79
CA LEU A 118 -42.95 25.01 6.44
C LEU A 118 -44.11 25.98 6.15
N VAL A 119 -45.36 25.57 6.36
CA VAL A 119 -46.53 26.44 6.20
C VAL A 119 -47.20 26.65 7.57
N GLN A 120 -46.96 27.82 8.16
CA GLN A 120 -47.81 28.45 9.20
C GLN A 120 -48.07 29.89 8.79
#